data_AF-A0A846SNQ0-F1
#
_entry.id   AF-A0A846SNQ0-F1
#
_cell.length_a   1.000
_cell.length_b   1.000
_cell.length_c   1.000
_cell.angle_alpha   90.00
_cell.angle_beta   90.00
_cell.angle_gamma   90.00
#
_symmetry.space_group_name_H-M   'P 1'
#
loop_
_entity.id
_entity.type
_entity.pdbx_description
1 polymer ?
#
loop_
_entity_poly.entity_id
_entity_poly.type
_entity_poly.pdbx_seq_one_letter_code
_entity_poly.pdbx_strand_id
1 'polypeptide(L)'
;MTRNEFNKWTDAYFTAFPDTHAWVSKLPNPAGTLETWFQCLSRLAYSDVALATAKIVTGELKPLESYQREQTALHIRAYAGRIADDRRNREKNEATSAKRTQRIVPTGPSMAGMFKAIIGFREEAANQGLEGQELIEYASDRLEEWSRCQ
;
A
#
# COMPACT_ATOMS: atom_id res chain seq x y z
N MET A 1 -0.57 19.99 8.18
CA MET A 1 -1.25 20.84 7.18
C MET A 1 -0.94 22.29 7.45
N THR A 2 -0.95 23.11 6.41
CA THR A 2 -0.77 24.56 6.45
C THR A 2 -2.06 25.28 6.85
N ARG A 3 -1.97 26.59 7.17
CA ARG A 3 -3.16 27.41 7.44
C ARG A 3 -4.11 27.47 6.25
N ASN A 4 -3.59 27.60 5.03
CA ASN A 4 -4.43 27.63 3.82
C ASN A 4 -5.18 26.32 3.59
N GLU A 5 -4.53 25.17 3.85
CA GLU A 5 -5.18 23.86 3.78
C GLU A 5 -6.27 23.71 4.84
N PHE A 6 -6.02 24.19 6.06
CA PHE A 6 -7.01 24.19 7.12
C PHE A 6 -8.23 25.05 6.79
N ASN A 7 -8.02 26.25 6.23
CA ASN A 7 -9.13 27.12 5.81
C ASN A 7 -9.98 26.43 4.75
N LYS A 8 -9.36 25.86 3.70
CA LYS A 8 -10.05 25.07 2.67
C LYS A 8 -10.85 23.91 3.26
N TRP A 9 -10.25 23.17 4.20
CA TRP A 9 -10.94 22.09 4.88
C TRP A 9 -12.13 22.60 5.70
N THR A 10 -11.96 23.70 6.42
CA THR A 10 -13.01 24.30 7.26
C THR A 10 -14.21 24.74 6.42
N ASP A 11 -13.98 25.39 5.29
CA ASP A 11 -15.02 25.81 4.35
C ASP A 11 -15.82 24.60 3.81
N ALA A 12 -15.10 23.54 3.41
CA ALA A 12 -15.73 22.29 2.95
C ALA A 12 -16.52 21.60 4.08
N TYR A 13 -15.95 21.57 5.29
CA TYR A 13 -16.58 20.98 6.46
C TYR A 13 -17.87 21.73 6.84
N PHE A 14 -17.84 23.06 6.85
CA PHE A 14 -19.02 23.89 7.12
C PHE A 14 -20.09 23.80 6.04
N THR A 15 -19.70 23.55 4.80
CA THR A 15 -20.65 23.24 3.72
C THR A 15 -21.35 21.90 3.95
N ALA A 16 -20.61 20.88 4.40
CA ALA A 16 -21.18 19.57 4.71
C ALA A 16 -22.00 19.55 6.02
N PHE A 17 -21.63 20.38 7.00
CA PHE A 17 -22.24 20.45 8.33
C PHE A 17 -22.62 21.90 8.68
N PRO A 18 -23.67 22.46 8.03
CA PRO A 18 -24.06 23.86 8.20
C PRO A 18 -24.47 24.21 9.64
N ASP A 19 -25.00 23.24 10.36
CA ASP A 19 -25.32 23.35 11.79
C ASP A 19 -24.08 23.64 12.65
N THR A 20 -22.96 23.00 12.34
CA THR A 20 -21.71 23.23 13.04
C THR A 20 -21.17 24.62 12.72
N HIS A 21 -21.29 25.07 11.47
CA HIS A 21 -20.95 26.44 11.09
C HIS A 21 -21.77 27.46 11.88
N ALA A 22 -23.10 27.31 11.88
CA ALA A 22 -24.01 28.20 12.60
C ALA A 22 -23.74 28.23 14.11
N TRP A 23 -23.32 27.11 14.69
CA TRP A 23 -22.90 27.04 16.08
C TRP A 23 -21.58 27.78 16.33
N VAL A 24 -20.53 27.52 15.52
CA VAL A 24 -19.23 28.20 15.66
C VAL A 24 -19.39 29.72 15.55
N SER A 25 -20.20 30.21 14.61
CA SER A 25 -20.44 31.65 14.40
C SER A 25 -21.14 32.32 15.59
N LYS A 26 -21.82 31.56 16.46
CA LYS A 26 -22.51 32.07 17.65
C LYS A 26 -21.66 32.03 18.92
N LEU A 27 -20.46 31.45 18.86
CA LEU A 27 -19.57 31.40 20.02
C LEU A 27 -19.06 32.81 20.38
N PRO A 28 -18.75 33.08 21.68
CA PRO A 28 -18.15 34.34 22.08
C PRO A 28 -16.78 34.61 21.44
N ASN A 29 -16.04 33.56 21.06
CA ASN A 29 -14.74 33.66 20.40
C ASN A 29 -14.57 32.60 19.29
N PRO A 30 -15.19 32.78 18.11
CA PRO A 30 -15.11 31.81 17.02
C PRO A 30 -13.68 31.62 16.51
N ALA A 31 -12.91 32.70 16.44
CA ALA A 31 -11.53 32.68 15.98
C ALA A 31 -10.63 31.82 16.88
N GLY A 32 -10.79 31.94 18.20
CA GLY A 32 -10.05 31.11 19.17
C GLY A 32 -10.40 29.62 19.07
N THR A 33 -11.67 29.30 18.83
CA THR A 33 -12.11 27.92 18.59
C THR A 33 -11.49 27.35 17.32
N LEU A 34 -11.54 28.10 16.21
CA LEU A 34 -10.92 27.68 14.95
C LEU A 34 -9.39 27.58 15.05
N GLU A 35 -8.75 28.45 15.83
CA GLU A 35 -7.32 28.33 16.12
C GLU A 35 -7.02 27.03 16.87
N THR A 36 -7.82 26.69 17.87
CA THR A 36 -7.67 25.44 18.62
C THR A 36 -7.84 24.22 17.71
N TRP A 37 -8.80 24.28 16.78
CA TRP A 37 -9.00 23.25 15.77
C TRP A 37 -7.78 23.13 14.84
N PHE A 38 -7.26 24.26 14.37
CA PHE A 38 -6.04 24.29 13.56
C PHE A 38 -4.87 23.67 14.29
N GLN A 39 -4.59 24.07 15.53
CA GLN A 39 -3.50 23.50 16.33
C GLN A 39 -3.66 21.98 16.49
N CYS A 40 -4.89 21.51 16.71
CA CYS A 40 -5.20 20.08 16.83
C CYS A 40 -4.88 19.29 15.55
N LEU A 41 -5.20 19.86 14.39
CA LEU A 41 -5.09 19.18 13.08
C LEU A 41 -3.78 19.50 12.33
N SER A 42 -3.02 20.49 12.77
CA SER A 42 -1.81 21.02 12.11
C SER A 42 -0.75 19.95 11.83
N ARG A 43 -0.67 18.91 12.66
CA ARG A 43 0.31 17.81 12.52
C ARG A 43 -0.09 16.71 11.54
N LEU A 44 -1.31 16.77 11.01
CA LEU A 44 -1.85 15.77 10.08
C LEU A 44 -1.74 16.26 8.63
N ALA A 45 -1.69 15.31 7.69
CA ALA A 45 -1.77 15.63 6.27
C ALA A 45 -3.19 16.09 5.91
N TYR A 46 -3.29 17.10 5.03
CA TYR A 46 -4.58 17.61 4.56
C TYR A 46 -5.44 16.50 3.93
N SER A 47 -4.83 15.62 3.13
CA SER A 47 -5.50 14.47 2.49
C SER A 47 -6.22 13.57 3.49
N ASP A 48 -5.63 13.32 4.65
CA ASP A 48 -6.15 12.36 5.63
C ASP A 48 -7.33 12.98 6.39
N VAL A 49 -7.26 14.28 6.67
CA VAL A 49 -8.35 15.03 7.31
C VAL A 49 -9.53 15.24 6.36
N ALA A 50 -9.26 15.54 5.08
CA ALA A 50 -10.28 15.63 4.05
C ALA A 50 -10.97 14.27 3.84
N LEU A 51 -10.20 13.17 3.77
CA LEU A 51 -10.76 11.83 3.64
C LEU A 51 -11.56 11.39 4.86
N ALA A 52 -11.11 11.72 6.08
CA ALA A 52 -11.88 11.47 7.29
C ALA A 52 -13.24 12.17 7.24
N THR A 53 -13.27 13.43 6.81
CA THR A 53 -14.50 14.21 6.65
C THR A 53 -15.42 13.59 5.60
N ALA A 54 -14.87 13.23 4.43
CA ALA A 54 -15.63 12.57 3.37
C ALA A 54 -16.27 11.26 3.85
N LYS A 55 -15.51 10.43 4.58
CA LYS A 55 -16.01 9.19 5.17
C LYS A 55 -17.10 9.39 6.23
N ILE A 56 -17.07 10.50 6.96
CA ILE A 56 -18.17 10.86 7.86
C ILE A 56 -19.43 11.22 7.06
N VAL A 57 -19.28 12.02 6.01
CA VAL A 57 -20.39 12.45 5.15
C VAL A 57 -21.04 11.25 4.44
N THR A 58 -20.24 10.27 3.99
CA THR A 58 -20.75 9.05 3.34
C THR A 58 -21.28 8.00 4.32
N GLY A 59 -21.13 8.21 5.63
CA GLY A 59 -21.57 7.27 6.67
C GLY A 59 -20.62 6.09 6.91
N GLU A 60 -19.45 6.05 6.29
CA GLU A 60 -18.40 5.06 6.57
C GLU A 60 -17.79 5.22 7.98
N LEU A 61 -17.76 6.46 8.47
CA LEU A 61 -17.37 6.79 9.84
C LEU A 61 -18.55 7.38 10.58
N LYS A 62 -18.57 7.18 11.91
CA LYS A 62 -19.66 7.66 12.75
C LYS A 62 -19.76 9.20 12.65
N PRO A 63 -20.94 9.75 12.33
CA PRO A 63 -21.15 11.18 12.38
C PRO A 63 -21.04 11.71 13.80
N LEU A 64 -20.62 12.97 13.90
CA LEU A 64 -20.58 13.65 15.19
C LEU A 64 -22.01 13.99 15.60
N GLU A 65 -22.34 13.65 16.84
CA GLU A 65 -23.61 14.05 17.42
C GLU A 65 -23.61 15.56 17.69
N SER A 66 -24.79 16.18 17.68
CA SER A 66 -24.91 17.63 17.87
C SER A 66 -24.31 18.14 19.19
N TYR A 67 -24.33 17.33 20.25
CA TYR A 67 -23.72 17.67 21.54
C TYR A 67 -22.19 17.49 21.56
N GLN A 68 -21.61 16.91 20.50
CA GLN A 68 -20.16 16.67 20.36
C GLN A 68 -19.48 17.72 19.47
N ARG A 69 -20.18 18.78 19.05
CA ARG A 69 -19.64 19.83 18.16
C ARG A 69 -18.35 20.46 18.71
N GLU A 70 -18.21 20.57 20.04
CA GLU A 70 -16.98 21.04 20.69
C GLU A 70 -15.77 20.11 20.48
N GLN A 71 -16.02 18.82 20.28
CA GLN A 71 -15.00 17.79 20.10
C GLN A 71 -14.66 17.55 18.62
N THR A 72 -15.19 18.37 17.70
CA THR A 72 -15.05 18.17 16.25
C THR A 72 -13.61 17.90 15.83
N ALA A 73 -12.68 18.78 16.21
CA ALA A 73 -11.28 18.62 15.86
C ALA A 73 -10.64 17.36 16.45
N LEU A 74 -11.07 16.92 17.64
CA LEU A 74 -10.55 15.70 18.29
C LEU A 74 -11.00 14.44 17.54
N HIS A 75 -12.28 14.36 17.17
CA HIS A 75 -12.82 13.23 16.41
C HIS A 75 -12.19 13.15 15.02
N ILE A 76 -12.11 14.28 14.31
CA ILE A 76 -11.46 14.34 13.01
C ILE A 76 -9.99 13.95 13.11
N ARG A 77 -9.27 14.39 14.14
CA ARG A 77 -7.89 13.97 14.39
C ARG A 77 -7.78 12.46 14.61
N ALA A 78 -8.67 11.88 15.40
CA ALA A 78 -8.66 10.45 15.66
C ALA A 78 -8.90 9.63 14.38
N TYR A 79 -9.86 10.04 13.55
CA TYR A 79 -10.14 9.38 12.28
C TYR A 79 -9.02 9.53 11.27
N ALA A 80 -8.49 10.74 11.10
CA ALA A 80 -7.37 11.00 10.21
C ALA A 80 -6.09 10.27 10.64
N GLY A 81 -5.86 10.14 11.96
CA GLY A 81 -4.78 9.34 12.50
C GLY A 81 -4.88 7.86 12.10
N ARG A 82 -6.07 7.26 12.24
CA ARG A 82 -6.32 5.87 11.79
C ARG A 82 -6.06 5.70 10.30
N ILE A 83 -6.53 6.64 9.47
CA ILE A 83 -6.28 6.63 8.02
C ILE A 83 -4.78 6.69 7.70
N ALA A 84 -4.04 7.56 8.40
CA ALA A 84 -2.60 7.69 8.21
C ALA A 84 -1.85 6.41 8.62
N ASP A 85 -2.25 5.79 9.73
CA ASP A 85 -1.67 4.53 10.22
C ASP A 85 -1.96 3.38 9.27
N ASP A 86 -3.20 3.27 8.77
CA ASP A 86 -3.59 2.27 7.78
C ASP A 86 -2.77 2.38 6.49
N ARG A 87 -2.54 3.61 6.00
CA ARG A 87 -1.68 3.85 4.84
C ARG A 87 -0.25 3.38 5.09
N ARG A 88 0.35 3.78 6.22
CA ARG A 88 1.71 3.37 6.59
C ARG A 88 1.85 1.85 6.71
N ASN A 89 0.81 1.17 7.20
CA ASN A 89 0.81 -0.29 7.31
C ASN A 89 0.73 -0.97 5.94
N ARG A 90 -0.08 -0.43 5.01
CA ARG A 90 -0.14 -0.92 3.62
C ARG A 90 1.21 -0.78 2.91
N GLU A 91 1.83 0.39 3.00
CA GLU A 91 3.16 0.65 2.40
C GLU A 91 4.23 -0.31 2.92
N LYS A 92 4.23 -0.60 4.24
CA LYS A 92 5.15 -1.59 4.84
C LYS A 92 4.91 -3.01 4.34
N ASN A 93 3.64 -3.42 4.22
CA ASN A 93 3.27 -4.76 3.77
C ASN A 93 3.60 -4.97 2.30
N GLU A 94 3.41 -3.95 1.46
CA GLU A 94 3.79 -3.95 0.05
C GLU A 94 5.32 -4.02 -0.12
N ALA A 95 6.07 -3.21 0.63
CA ALA A 95 7.54 -3.26 0.61
C ALA A 95 8.09 -4.62 1.07
N THR A 96 7.42 -5.27 2.02
CA THR A 96 7.80 -6.61 2.51
C THR A 96 7.46 -7.69 1.47
N SER A 97 6.30 -7.60 0.83
CA SER A 97 5.88 -8.52 -0.23
C SER A 97 6.78 -8.41 -1.46
N ALA A 98 7.16 -7.19 -1.86
CA ALA A 98 8.11 -6.97 -2.96
C ALA A 98 9.49 -7.58 -2.69
N LYS A 99 10.00 -7.47 -1.45
CA LYS A 99 11.27 -8.11 -1.05
C LYS A 99 11.19 -9.64 -1.02
N ARG A 100 10.03 -10.21 -0.69
CA ARG A 100 9.83 -11.67 -0.66
C ARG A 100 9.79 -12.26 -2.07
N THR A 101 9.18 -11.56 -3.04
CA THR A 101 9.15 -11.98 -4.44
C THR A 101 10.55 -11.99 -5.09
N GLN A 102 11.46 -11.12 -4.67
CA GLN A 102 12.85 -11.12 -5.17
C GLN A 102 13.74 -12.20 -4.53
N ARG A 103 13.29 -12.89 -3.48
CA ARG A 103 14.08 -13.89 -2.73
C ARG A 103 13.69 -15.33 -3.03
N ILE A 104 12.79 -15.56 -4.00
CA ILE A 104 12.59 -16.88 -4.58
C ILE A 104 13.62 -17.00 -5.72
N VAL A 105 14.88 -17.21 -5.36
CA VAL A 105 15.80 -17.88 -6.27
C VAL A 105 15.30 -19.31 -6.33
N PRO A 106 14.91 -19.87 -7.50
CA PRO A 106 14.61 -21.27 -7.57
C PRO A 106 15.88 -22.03 -7.19
N THR A 107 15.85 -22.75 -6.07
CA THR A 107 16.89 -23.69 -5.66
C THR A 107 16.78 -24.93 -6.56
N GLY A 108 17.04 -24.73 -7.84
CA GLY A 108 17.00 -25.73 -8.89
C GLY A 108 17.86 -25.24 -10.05
N PRO A 109 18.35 -26.16 -10.90
CA PRO A 109 19.19 -25.79 -12.03
C PRO A 109 18.49 -24.72 -12.86
N SER A 110 19.15 -23.56 -13.04
CA SER A 110 18.59 -22.50 -13.87
C SER A 110 18.30 -23.03 -15.28
N MET A 111 17.22 -22.58 -15.91
CA MET A 111 16.89 -22.97 -17.29
C MET A 111 18.08 -22.79 -18.24
N ALA A 112 18.88 -21.73 -18.04
CA ALA A 112 20.11 -21.50 -18.81
C ALA A 112 21.17 -22.61 -18.61
N GLY A 113 21.31 -23.13 -17.38
CA GLY A 113 22.19 -24.27 -17.09
C GLY A 113 21.69 -25.57 -17.72
N MET A 114 20.38 -25.81 -17.67
CA MET A 114 19.76 -26.97 -18.30
C MET A 114 19.91 -26.93 -19.83
N PHE A 115 19.66 -25.79 -20.47
CA PHE A 115 19.87 -25.64 -21.92
C PHE A 115 21.32 -25.86 -22.33
N LYS A 116 22.28 -25.39 -21.55
CA LYS A 116 23.71 -25.60 -21.82
C LYS A 116 24.11 -27.08 -21.70
N ALA A 117 23.56 -27.80 -20.72
CA ALA A 117 23.77 -29.24 -20.58
C ALA A 117 23.18 -30.01 -21.76
N ILE A 118 21.94 -29.70 -22.18
CA ILE A 118 21.29 -30.32 -23.34
C ILE A 118 22.12 -30.15 -24.62
N ILE A 119 22.65 -28.94 -24.85
CA ILE A 119 23.50 -28.67 -26.02
C ILE A 119 24.79 -29.49 -25.95
N GLY A 120 25.44 -29.56 -24.79
CA GLY A 120 26.64 -30.37 -24.59
C GLY A 120 26.41 -31.87 -24.81
N PHE A 121 25.29 -32.41 -24.30
CA PHE A 121 24.94 -33.82 -24.52
C PHE A 121 24.66 -34.13 -25.99
N ARG A 122 24.08 -33.18 -26.73
CA ARG A 122 23.83 -33.33 -28.17
C ARG A 122 25.13 -33.34 -28.98
N GLU A 123 26.11 -32.51 -28.63
CA GLU A 123 27.45 -32.51 -29.24
C GLU A 123 28.22 -33.80 -28.92
N GLU A 124 28.11 -34.31 -27.70
CA GLU A 124 28.72 -35.59 -27.29
C GLU A 124 28.10 -36.77 -28.04
N ALA A 125 26.76 -36.82 -28.15
CA ALA A 125 26.04 -37.85 -28.91
C ALA A 125 26.41 -37.84 -30.40
N ALA A 126 26.57 -36.65 -30.99
CA ALA A 126 27.00 -36.51 -32.38
C ALA A 126 28.43 -37.03 -32.60
N ASN A 127 29.34 -36.82 -31.64
CA ASN A 127 30.70 -37.38 -31.68
C ASN A 127 30.72 -38.92 -31.55
N GLN A 128 29.68 -39.51 -30.95
CA GLN A 128 29.49 -40.96 -30.86
C GLN A 128 28.73 -41.55 -32.06
N GLY A 129 28.31 -40.71 -33.01
CA GLY A 129 27.56 -41.13 -34.21
C GLY A 129 26.11 -41.50 -33.95
N LEU A 130 25.54 -41.09 -32.81
CA LEU A 130 24.13 -41.35 -32.48
C LEU A 130 23.20 -40.42 -33.26
N GLU A 131 22.19 -40.98 -33.90
CA GLU A 131 21.20 -40.23 -34.68
C GLU A 131 19.77 -40.62 -34.30
N GLY A 132 18.82 -39.73 -34.60
CA GLY A 132 17.39 -40.00 -34.43
C GLY A 132 16.98 -40.29 -32.99
N GLN A 133 16.41 -41.47 -32.76
CA GLN A 133 15.79 -41.85 -31.48
C GLN A 133 16.82 -42.19 -30.39
N GLU A 134 17.99 -42.74 -30.78
CA GLU A 134 19.08 -43.08 -29.85
C GLU A 134 19.68 -41.83 -29.20
N LEU A 135 19.71 -40.70 -29.93
CA LEU A 135 20.16 -39.41 -29.41
C LEU A 135 19.19 -38.85 -28.36
N ILE A 136 17.88 -39.08 -28.53
CA ILE A 136 16.85 -38.60 -27.59
C ILE A 136 16.95 -39.39 -26.29
N GLU A 137 17.10 -40.71 -26.38
CA GLU A 137 17.25 -41.59 -25.21
C GLU A 137 18.55 -41.28 -24.46
N TYR A 138 19.67 -41.14 -25.16
CA TYR A 138 20.96 -40.75 -24.56
C TYR A 138 20.91 -39.39 -23.84
N ALA A 139 20.32 -38.37 -24.48
CA ALA A 139 20.19 -37.05 -23.88
C ALA A 139 19.26 -37.05 -22.66
N SER A 140 18.20 -37.86 -22.68
CA SER A 140 17.27 -38.02 -21.56
C SER A 140 17.94 -38.66 -20.34
N ASP A 141 18.66 -39.77 -20.55
CA ASP A 141 19.37 -40.48 -19.46
C ASP A 141 20.45 -39.59 -18.83
N ARG A 142 21.19 -38.85 -19.66
CA ARG A 142 22.21 -37.88 -19.19
C ARG A 142 21.62 -36.71 -18.41
N LEU A 143 20.44 -36.22 -18.81
CA LEU A 143 19.74 -35.17 -18.07
C LEU A 143 19.25 -35.65 -16.70
N GLU A 144 18.77 -36.89 -16.62
CA GLU A 144 18.39 -37.49 -15.34
C GLU A 144 19.59 -37.69 -14.42
N GLU A 145 20.71 -38.18 -14.93
CA GLU A 145 21.95 -38.37 -14.17
C GLU A 145 22.49 -37.03 -13.68
N TRP A 146 22.55 -36.01 -14.55
CA TRP A 146 22.99 -34.67 -14.20
C TRP A 146 22.10 -34.04 -13.12
N SER A 147 20.79 -34.23 -13.20
CA SER A 147 19.84 -33.72 -12.20
C SER A 147 19.97 -34.41 -10.84
N ARG A 148 20.56 -35.61 -10.76
CA ARG A 148 20.82 -36.33 -9.50
C ARG A 148 22.15 -35.94 -8.84
N CYS A 149 23.07 -35.31 -9.58
CA CYS A 149 24.38 -34.88 -9.08
C CYS A 149 24.44 -33.41 -8.60
N GLN A 150 23.30 -32.70 -8.60
CA GLN A 150 23.14 -31.33 -8.06
C GLN A 150 22.46 -31.38 -6.70
#